data_AF-A0ABC9SRX8-F1
#
_entry.id   AF-A0ABC9SRX8-F1
#
_cell.length_a   1.000
_cell.length_b   1.000
_cell.length_c   1.000
_cell.angle_alpha   90.00
_cell.angle_beta   90.00
_cell.angle_gamma   90.00
#
_symmetry.space_group_name_H-M   'P 1'
#
loop_
_entity.id
_entity.type
_entity.pdbx_description
1 polymer ?
#
loop_
_entity_poly.entity_id
_entity_poly.type
_entity_poly.pdbx_seq_one_letter_code
_entity_poly.pdbx_strand_id
1 'polypeptide(L)'
;MKKKFRKSLVCASLLLLSVPLSNESVSAAYSDLVPDAQNYMTKINSDKLVDFKQDKEKAEKWGKEKEKEWKLTATEKTEINKFLDDKDGLKTKHKEITFSKNFEYEKELKELEKINAGLDRANLTNSIVTYKNMDPTIIGFNTPLTNGNQINSEASQKFKEQFLGKDIKFDSYLDTHLTEQNVSSKERVILKITVPSGKGSTPTKAGVILNNSEYKLLIDNGYVLHVDNVSKVVKKGKECLQVEASLKKSLDFKNDSEGKGDSWGKKNYKEWSESLTADQRKDLNDYGARGYSEINKYLREEGTGNIELEKKINNISEALQKNPIPENITVYRYCGMKEFGYEISDPLPSVKDFEKQFLNTIKEEKGYMSTSLSSDATSFGARKIILRLQVPKGSSGAYVAGLDGFKPAEKEVLLDKGSKYLINKVTEVVVKGTKKLVVDATLQTK
;
A
#
# COMPACT_ATOMS: atom_id res chain seq x y z
N MET A 1 55.65 -44.65 41.87
CA MET A 1 56.08 -45.79 41.02
C MET A 1 56.45 -45.27 39.63
N LYS A 2 57.73 -45.43 39.23
CA LYS A 2 58.27 -45.05 37.91
C LYS A 2 58.21 -46.26 36.96
N LYS A 3 57.74 -46.08 35.71
CA LYS A 3 58.08 -46.89 34.52
C LYS A 3 57.96 -45.97 33.30
N LYS A 4 59.08 -45.43 32.80
CA LYS A 4 60.01 -45.94 31.76
C LYS A 4 59.47 -45.79 30.32
N PHE A 5 60.11 -44.83 29.65
CA PHE A 5 60.23 -44.55 28.22
C PHE A 5 60.61 -45.77 27.33
N ARG A 6 60.18 -45.73 26.06
CA ARG A 6 61.01 -45.74 24.82
C ARG A 6 60.10 -45.54 23.58
N LYS A 7 60.27 -44.43 22.83
CA LYS A 7 61.08 -44.21 21.58
C LYS A 7 60.34 -44.72 20.32
N SER A 8 60.27 -44.04 19.16
CA SER A 8 60.85 -42.78 18.65
C SER A 8 60.42 -42.54 17.18
N LEU A 9 60.58 -41.30 16.69
CA LEU A 9 60.80 -40.85 15.29
C LEU A 9 59.53 -40.69 14.41
N VAL A 10 59.27 -39.62 13.63
CA VAL A 10 60.14 -38.68 12.87
C VAL A 10 59.45 -37.32 12.59
N CYS A 11 60.25 -36.24 12.59
CA CYS A 11 60.14 -34.90 11.96
C CYS A 11 58.84 -34.07 11.95
N ALA A 12 58.90 -32.89 12.59
CA ALA A 12 58.35 -31.67 12.01
C ALA A 12 59.19 -30.45 12.45
N SER A 13 59.77 -29.78 11.46
CA SER A 13 60.57 -28.56 11.54
C SER A 13 59.73 -27.34 11.92
N LEU A 14 60.26 -26.52 12.85
CA LEU A 14 59.83 -25.15 13.07
C LEU A 14 60.21 -24.28 11.86
N LEU A 15 59.21 -23.64 11.24
CA LEU A 15 59.39 -22.49 10.38
C LEU A 15 58.37 -21.43 10.81
N LEU A 16 58.91 -20.29 11.27
CA LEU A 16 58.20 -19.04 11.48
C LEU A 16 57.62 -18.56 10.14
N LEU A 17 56.31 -18.40 10.06
CA LEU A 17 55.66 -17.64 9.01
C LEU A 17 54.61 -16.72 9.63
N SER A 18 54.82 -15.43 9.40
CA SER A 18 53.88 -14.33 9.60
C SER A 18 52.54 -14.62 8.93
N VAL A 19 51.44 -14.48 9.67
CA VAL A 19 50.07 -14.51 9.13
C VAL A 19 49.49 -13.09 9.18
N PRO A 20 48.94 -12.56 8.08
CA PRO A 20 48.27 -11.27 8.09
C PRO A 20 46.90 -11.38 8.76
N LEU A 21 46.54 -10.37 9.54
CA LEU A 21 45.20 -10.17 10.09
C LEU A 21 44.22 -9.87 8.94
N SER A 22 43.28 -10.78 8.68
CA SER A 22 42.05 -10.47 7.96
C SER A 22 40.87 -10.61 8.93
N ASN A 23 40.25 -9.47 9.24
CA ASN A 23 38.93 -9.40 9.87
C ASN A 23 37.89 -9.96 8.89
N GLU A 24 37.38 -11.17 9.16
CA GLU A 24 36.11 -11.61 8.57
C GLU A 24 34.98 -11.31 9.56
N SER A 25 34.28 -10.22 9.28
CA SER A 25 32.94 -9.97 9.81
C SER A 25 31.98 -10.96 9.13
N VAL A 26 31.30 -11.78 9.93
CA VAL A 26 30.21 -12.65 9.49
C VAL A 26 29.07 -11.78 8.95
N SER A 27 29.00 -11.65 7.62
CA SER A 27 27.81 -11.20 6.91
C SER A 27 26.88 -12.40 6.77
N ALA A 28 25.83 -12.42 7.58
CA ALA A 28 24.71 -13.33 7.36
C ALA A 28 24.02 -12.93 6.04
N ALA A 29 24.03 -13.85 5.09
CA ALA A 29 23.39 -13.72 3.80
C ALA A 29 21.87 -13.54 3.96
N TYR A 30 21.42 -12.29 3.85
CA TYR A 30 20.08 -11.90 3.43
C TYR A 30 20.22 -11.26 2.04
N SER A 31 20.52 -12.05 1.02
CA SER A 31 20.63 -11.51 -0.36
C SER A 31 19.87 -12.30 -1.41
N ASP A 32 18.97 -13.20 -1.04
CA ASP A 32 18.13 -13.92 -1.99
C ASP A 32 16.68 -13.83 -1.52
N LEU A 33 15.98 -12.75 -1.89
CA LEU A 33 14.50 -12.63 -1.92
C LEU A 33 14.06 -11.21 -2.36
N VAL A 34 14.60 -10.65 -3.45
CA VAL A 34 13.93 -9.54 -4.15
C VAL A 34 14.12 -9.65 -5.67
N PRO A 35 13.35 -10.50 -6.38
CA PRO A 35 13.39 -10.53 -7.84
C PRO A 35 12.79 -9.26 -8.49
N ASP A 36 11.95 -8.52 -7.76
CA ASP A 36 11.09 -7.48 -8.37
C ASP A 36 11.73 -6.08 -8.43
N ALA A 37 12.54 -5.69 -7.44
CA ALA A 37 13.20 -4.38 -7.44
C ALA A 37 14.29 -4.27 -8.53
N GLN A 38 15.03 -5.35 -8.77
CA GLN A 38 16.02 -5.39 -9.86
C GLN A 38 15.33 -5.34 -11.23
N ASN A 39 14.20 -6.01 -11.45
CA ASN A 39 13.49 -5.96 -12.73
C ASN A 39 12.85 -4.58 -13.02
N TYR A 40 12.41 -3.86 -11.98
CA TYR A 40 11.90 -2.48 -12.13
C TYR A 40 13.02 -1.48 -12.45
N MET A 41 14.17 -1.55 -11.76
CA MET A 41 15.30 -0.65 -12.01
C MET A 41 15.97 -0.92 -13.36
N THR A 42 16.04 -2.19 -13.80
CA THR A 42 16.66 -2.55 -15.10
C THR A 42 15.83 -2.05 -16.29
N LYS A 43 14.52 -1.83 -16.14
CA LYS A 43 13.64 -1.29 -17.20
C LYS A 43 13.70 0.24 -17.35
N ILE A 44 14.19 0.97 -16.34
CA ILE A 44 14.39 2.43 -16.44
C ILE A 44 15.48 2.76 -17.49
N ASN A 45 16.38 1.81 -17.79
CA ASN A 45 17.50 2.02 -18.71
C ASN A 45 17.13 2.19 -20.20
N SER A 46 15.88 1.98 -20.62
CA SER A 46 15.45 2.27 -22.01
C SER A 46 14.67 3.57 -22.18
N ASP A 47 14.29 4.24 -21.10
CA ASP A 47 13.48 5.47 -21.14
C ASP A 47 14.21 6.63 -20.45
N LYS A 48 14.37 7.74 -21.16
CA LYS A 48 15.08 8.92 -20.64
C LYS A 48 14.29 9.52 -19.47
N LEU A 49 14.77 9.28 -18.25
CA LEU A 49 14.27 9.92 -17.03
C LEU A 49 14.55 11.42 -17.09
N VAL A 50 13.50 12.22 -16.94
CA VAL A 50 13.57 13.69 -16.93
C VAL A 50 13.52 14.21 -15.50
N ASP A 51 14.38 15.16 -15.14
CA ASP A 51 14.32 15.88 -13.86
C ASP A 51 14.69 17.36 -14.12
N PHE A 52 13.72 18.26 -13.96
CA PHE A 52 13.92 19.69 -14.18
C PHE A 52 14.51 20.41 -12.98
N LYS A 53 14.55 19.78 -11.79
CA LYS A 53 14.98 20.40 -10.54
C LYS A 53 14.28 21.75 -10.32
N GLN A 54 14.96 22.87 -10.52
CA GLN A 54 14.42 24.23 -10.34
C GLN A 54 14.17 24.97 -11.67
N ASP A 55 14.46 24.35 -12.82
CA ASP A 55 14.32 24.96 -14.16
C ASP A 55 12.86 25.00 -14.61
N LYS A 56 12.14 26.04 -14.17
CA LYS A 56 10.72 26.23 -14.47
C LYS A 56 10.44 26.45 -15.95
N GLU A 57 11.32 27.11 -16.68
CA GLU A 57 11.09 27.42 -18.10
C GLU A 57 11.15 26.15 -18.94
N LYS A 58 12.13 25.27 -18.72
CA LYS A 58 12.18 23.97 -19.41
C LYS A 58 11.03 23.07 -18.99
N ALA A 59 10.66 23.07 -17.71
CA ALA A 59 9.53 22.30 -17.21
C ALA A 59 8.21 22.75 -17.83
N GLU A 60 8.00 24.06 -18.02
CA GLU A 60 6.81 24.63 -18.67
C GLU A 60 6.73 24.22 -20.14
N LYS A 61 7.84 24.34 -20.90
CA LYS A 61 7.90 23.90 -22.29
C LYS A 61 7.57 22.42 -22.43
N TRP A 62 8.18 21.57 -21.59
CA TRP A 62 7.90 20.14 -21.57
C TRP A 62 6.47 19.84 -21.16
N GLY A 63 5.95 20.50 -20.12
CA GLY A 63 4.59 20.32 -19.63
C GLY A 63 3.54 20.65 -20.69
N LYS A 64 3.76 21.71 -21.47
CA LYS A 64 2.93 22.11 -22.61
C LYS A 64 2.89 21.08 -23.74
N GLU A 65 4.00 20.37 -23.96
CA GLU A 65 4.04 19.25 -24.91
C GLU A 65 3.27 18.04 -24.38
N LYS A 66 3.50 17.68 -23.12
CA LYS A 66 2.92 16.48 -22.49
C LYS A 66 1.45 16.59 -22.15
N GLU A 67 0.94 17.79 -21.88
CA GLU A 67 -0.49 18.01 -21.64
C GLU A 67 -1.36 17.59 -22.83
N LYS A 68 -0.83 17.72 -24.06
CA LYS A 68 -1.51 17.31 -25.29
C LYS A 68 -1.61 15.79 -25.43
N GLU A 69 -0.70 15.04 -24.84
CA GLU A 69 -0.65 13.57 -24.94
C GLU A 69 -1.80 12.88 -24.18
N TRP A 70 -2.32 13.53 -23.13
CA TRP A 70 -3.38 12.98 -22.30
C TRP A 70 -4.75 12.97 -23.01
N LYS A 71 -4.96 13.80 -24.04
CA LYS A 71 -6.19 13.81 -24.84
C LYS A 71 -7.49 13.93 -24.01
N LEU A 72 -7.45 14.71 -22.93
CA LEU A 72 -8.63 15.01 -22.12
C LEU A 72 -9.65 15.84 -22.91
N THR A 73 -10.94 15.55 -22.72
CA THR A 73 -12.01 16.42 -23.19
C THR A 73 -12.07 17.72 -22.38
N ALA A 74 -12.70 18.78 -22.90
CA ALA A 74 -12.86 20.04 -22.16
C ALA A 74 -13.59 19.85 -20.82
N THR A 75 -14.59 18.97 -20.78
CA THR A 75 -15.33 18.61 -19.57
C THR A 75 -14.42 17.95 -18.54
N GLU A 76 -13.60 16.98 -18.93
CA GLU A 76 -12.69 16.30 -18.00
C GLU A 76 -11.60 17.23 -17.48
N LYS A 77 -11.01 18.07 -18.35
CA LYS A 77 -10.08 19.12 -17.92
C LYS A 77 -10.70 20.05 -16.89
N THR A 78 -11.99 20.37 -17.06
CA THR A 78 -12.74 21.21 -16.12
C THR A 78 -12.91 20.51 -14.77
N GLU A 79 -13.37 19.26 -14.74
CA GLU A 79 -13.58 18.55 -13.47
C GLU A 79 -12.27 18.26 -12.74
N ILE A 80 -11.19 17.91 -13.47
CA ILE A 80 -9.87 17.73 -12.85
C ILE A 80 -9.40 19.05 -12.23
N ASN A 81 -9.53 20.18 -12.93
CA ASN A 81 -9.14 21.48 -12.36
C ASN A 81 -9.98 21.86 -11.14
N LYS A 82 -11.31 21.67 -11.19
CA LYS A 82 -12.17 21.88 -10.00
C LYS A 82 -11.71 21.04 -8.82
N PHE A 83 -11.36 19.77 -9.04
CA PHE A 83 -10.82 18.91 -8.00
C PHE A 83 -9.48 19.44 -7.47
N LEU A 84 -8.54 19.79 -8.34
CA LEU A 84 -7.22 20.31 -7.94
C LEU A 84 -7.32 21.62 -7.14
N ASP A 85 -8.28 22.48 -7.50
CA ASP A 85 -8.58 23.75 -6.85
C ASP A 85 -9.44 23.58 -5.57
N ASP A 86 -9.79 22.33 -5.23
CA ASP A 86 -10.71 21.97 -4.14
C ASP A 86 -12.03 22.75 -4.19
N LYS A 87 -12.54 22.99 -5.41
CA LYS A 87 -13.83 23.64 -5.61
C LYS A 87 -14.93 22.79 -4.96
N ASP A 88 -15.83 23.46 -4.24
CA ASP A 88 -16.93 22.84 -3.47
C ASP A 88 -16.46 21.83 -2.38
N GLY A 89 -15.15 21.82 -2.09
CA GLY A 89 -14.50 20.94 -1.11
C GLY A 89 -14.34 19.49 -1.58
N LEU A 90 -14.39 19.21 -2.89
CA LEU A 90 -14.35 17.83 -3.41
C LEU A 90 -13.04 17.10 -3.04
N LYS A 91 -11.89 17.77 -3.12
CA LYS A 91 -10.59 17.20 -2.76
C LYS A 91 -10.48 16.99 -1.26
N THR A 92 -10.96 17.95 -0.46
CA THR A 92 -11.00 17.83 1.01
C THR A 92 -11.93 16.69 1.47
N LYS A 93 -13.10 16.55 0.84
CA LYS A 93 -14.09 15.49 1.16
C LYS A 93 -13.73 14.13 0.56
N HIS A 94 -12.79 14.05 -0.38
CA HIS A 94 -12.49 12.81 -1.10
C HIS A 94 -12.28 11.62 -0.17
N LYS A 95 -11.51 11.79 0.91
CA LYS A 95 -11.29 10.72 1.90
C LYS A 95 -12.61 10.25 2.54
N GLU A 96 -13.44 11.18 2.99
CA GLU A 96 -14.78 10.87 3.54
C GLU A 96 -15.64 10.14 2.51
N ILE A 97 -15.72 10.65 1.27
CA ILE A 97 -16.51 10.06 0.18
C ILE A 97 -16.12 8.60 -0.04
N THR A 98 -14.81 8.31 -0.10
CA THR A 98 -14.32 6.94 -0.32
C THR A 98 -14.63 5.96 0.81
N PHE A 99 -14.94 6.45 2.02
CA PHE A 99 -15.34 5.63 3.16
C PHE A 99 -16.82 5.82 3.54
N SER A 100 -17.61 6.42 2.65
CA SER A 100 -19.05 6.63 2.83
C SER A 100 -19.83 5.57 2.07
N LYS A 101 -21.17 5.60 2.20
CA LYS A 101 -22.02 4.75 1.37
C LYS A 101 -22.14 5.36 -0.03
N ASN A 102 -22.15 4.53 -1.07
CA ASN A 102 -22.13 4.99 -2.46
C ASN A 102 -23.31 5.91 -2.85
N PHE A 103 -24.45 5.83 -2.16
CA PHE A 103 -25.61 6.69 -2.41
C PHE A 103 -25.58 8.03 -1.64
N GLU A 104 -24.60 8.27 -0.76
CA GLU A 104 -24.56 9.48 0.08
C GLU A 104 -23.88 10.69 -0.60
N TYR A 105 -23.18 10.45 -1.73
CA TYR A 105 -22.36 11.45 -2.45
C TYR A 105 -22.48 11.28 -3.98
N GLU A 106 -23.68 10.97 -4.49
CA GLU A 106 -23.88 10.64 -5.91
C GLU A 106 -23.38 11.72 -6.88
N LYS A 107 -23.51 13.01 -6.52
CA LYS A 107 -23.04 14.12 -7.36
C LYS A 107 -21.51 14.10 -7.44
N GLU A 108 -20.85 14.07 -6.29
CA GLU A 108 -19.40 14.05 -6.19
C GLU A 108 -18.81 12.80 -6.86
N LEU A 109 -19.46 11.64 -6.73
CA LEU A 109 -19.04 10.42 -7.41
C LEU A 109 -19.09 10.55 -8.93
N LYS A 110 -20.13 11.17 -9.50
CA LYS A 110 -20.20 11.47 -10.95
C LYS A 110 -19.12 12.43 -11.42
N GLU A 111 -18.66 13.34 -10.55
CA GLU A 111 -17.53 14.23 -10.84
C GLU A 111 -16.21 13.44 -10.82
N LEU A 112 -16.01 12.57 -9.82
CA LEU A 112 -14.85 11.69 -9.71
C LEU A 112 -14.76 10.66 -10.86
N GLU A 113 -15.90 10.14 -11.33
CA GLU A 113 -15.98 9.24 -12.49
C GLU A 113 -15.37 9.86 -13.75
N LYS A 114 -15.60 11.16 -13.99
CA LYS A 114 -15.01 11.88 -15.12
C LYS A 114 -13.48 12.01 -14.98
N ILE A 115 -13.00 12.20 -13.76
CA ILE A 115 -11.56 12.23 -13.46
C ILE A 115 -10.94 10.86 -13.72
N ASN A 116 -11.57 9.79 -13.24
CA ASN A 116 -11.16 8.41 -13.47
C ASN A 116 -11.14 8.05 -14.96
N ALA A 117 -12.18 8.42 -15.70
CA ALA A 117 -12.25 8.20 -17.15
C ALA A 117 -11.11 8.91 -17.90
N GLY A 118 -10.74 10.12 -17.47
CA GLY A 118 -9.56 10.83 -17.97
C GLY A 118 -8.26 10.07 -17.66
N LEU A 119 -8.06 9.63 -16.41
CA LEU A 119 -6.88 8.89 -15.97
C LEU A 119 -6.76 7.50 -16.63
N ASP A 120 -7.87 6.84 -16.94
CA ASP A 120 -7.89 5.57 -17.69
C ASP A 120 -7.31 5.71 -19.11
N ARG A 121 -7.30 6.94 -19.66
CA ARG A 121 -6.69 7.28 -20.95
C ARG A 121 -5.35 8.01 -20.83
N ALA A 122 -4.87 8.22 -19.61
CA ALA A 122 -3.54 8.79 -19.39
C ALA A 122 -2.47 7.88 -19.99
N ASN A 123 -1.52 8.49 -20.69
CA ASN A 123 -0.40 7.78 -21.31
C ASN A 123 0.85 8.64 -21.21
N LEU A 124 1.60 8.47 -20.12
CA LEU A 124 2.85 9.18 -19.91
C LEU A 124 3.94 8.58 -20.80
N THR A 125 4.47 9.34 -21.76
CA THR A 125 5.46 8.81 -22.72
C THR A 125 6.91 8.89 -22.24
N ASN A 126 7.20 9.64 -21.17
CA ASN A 126 8.54 9.79 -20.60
C ASN A 126 8.50 9.68 -19.08
N SER A 127 9.44 8.92 -18.52
CA SER A 127 9.65 8.89 -17.08
C SER A 127 10.11 10.27 -16.58
N ILE A 128 9.63 10.69 -15.42
CA ILE A 128 9.91 12.01 -14.85
C ILE A 128 10.06 11.95 -13.32
N VAL A 129 10.93 12.79 -12.78
CA VAL A 129 10.99 13.11 -11.36
C VAL A 129 10.06 14.29 -11.07
N THR A 130 9.11 14.11 -10.15
CA THR A 130 8.21 15.17 -9.68
C THR A 130 8.41 15.47 -8.20
N TYR A 131 7.86 16.59 -7.76
CA TYR A 131 8.09 17.14 -6.43
C TYR A 131 6.78 17.51 -5.73
N LYS A 132 6.68 17.23 -4.43
CA LYS A 132 5.58 17.71 -3.59
C LYS A 132 6.06 17.95 -2.16
N ASN A 133 5.86 19.16 -1.66
CA ASN A 133 6.06 19.45 -0.24
C ASN A 133 4.77 19.11 0.50
N MET A 134 4.86 18.55 1.69
CA MET A 134 3.67 18.22 2.46
C MET A 134 3.89 18.23 3.98
N ASP A 135 2.80 18.44 4.71
CA ASP A 135 2.75 18.21 6.15
C ASP A 135 2.89 16.70 6.43
N PRO A 136 3.76 16.29 7.38
CA PRO A 136 3.97 14.88 7.71
C PRO A 136 2.69 14.12 8.09
N THR A 137 1.70 14.79 8.70
CA THR A 137 0.44 14.15 9.12
C THR A 137 -0.39 13.64 7.93
N ILE A 138 -0.22 14.22 6.74
CA ILE A 138 -0.91 13.79 5.52
C ILE A 138 -0.52 12.36 5.12
N ILE A 139 0.73 11.95 5.39
CA ILE A 139 1.22 10.59 5.17
C ILE A 139 1.19 9.74 6.44
N GLY A 140 0.50 10.18 7.48
CA GLY A 140 0.35 9.44 8.75
C GLY A 140 1.62 9.41 9.60
N PHE A 141 2.49 10.41 9.49
CA PHE A 141 3.54 10.64 10.48
C PHE A 141 3.04 11.61 11.55
N ASN A 142 2.62 11.07 12.69
CA ASN A 142 1.91 11.83 13.73
C ASN A 142 2.83 12.34 14.87
N THR A 143 4.15 12.10 14.75
CA THR A 143 5.14 12.66 15.68
C THR A 143 5.54 14.08 15.23
N PRO A 144 5.67 15.06 16.14
CA PRO A 144 6.18 16.39 15.81
C PRO A 144 7.55 16.33 15.12
N LEU A 145 7.59 16.68 13.83
CA LEU A 145 8.78 16.50 13.01
C LEU A 145 9.85 17.57 13.25
N THR A 146 9.44 18.80 13.57
CA THR A 146 10.33 19.97 13.60
C THR A 146 10.31 20.68 14.95
N ASN A 147 11.43 21.33 15.27
CA ASN A 147 11.52 22.36 16.30
C ASN A 147 12.00 23.65 15.64
N GLY A 148 11.05 24.54 15.32
CA GLY A 148 11.31 25.72 14.50
C GLY A 148 11.87 25.36 13.11
N ASN A 149 13.08 25.83 12.82
CA ASN A 149 13.74 25.60 11.53
C ASN A 149 14.52 24.28 11.46
N GLN A 150 14.66 23.54 12.55
CA GLN A 150 15.41 22.28 12.61
C GLN A 150 14.49 21.06 12.58
N ILE A 151 14.97 19.95 12.01
CA ILE A 151 14.36 18.63 12.14
C ILE A 151 14.71 18.07 13.52
N ASN A 152 13.72 17.55 14.24
CA ASN A 152 13.98 16.80 15.47
C ASN A 152 14.66 15.45 15.14
N SER A 153 15.81 15.18 15.74
CA SER A 153 16.61 13.98 15.44
C SER A 153 15.89 12.67 15.76
N GLU A 154 15.18 12.60 16.88
CA GLU A 154 14.37 11.42 17.25
C GLU A 154 13.21 11.22 16.29
N ALA A 155 12.52 12.32 15.91
CA ALA A 155 11.46 12.26 14.91
C ALA A 155 11.99 11.81 13.55
N SER A 156 13.18 12.26 13.13
CA SER A 156 13.81 11.79 11.90
C SER A 156 14.11 10.29 11.92
N GLN A 157 14.53 9.75 13.07
CA GLN A 157 14.76 8.31 13.22
C GLN A 157 13.43 7.53 13.13
N LYS A 158 12.40 7.95 13.87
CA LYS A 158 11.06 7.35 13.81
C LYS A 158 10.48 7.40 12.40
N PHE A 159 10.70 8.49 11.68
CA PHE A 159 10.27 8.62 10.29
C PHE A 159 10.92 7.54 9.40
N LYS A 160 12.23 7.32 9.55
CA LYS A 160 12.94 6.27 8.81
C LYS A 160 12.44 4.88 9.18
N GLU A 161 12.29 4.59 10.47
CA GLU A 161 11.75 3.31 10.95
C GLU A 161 10.34 3.04 10.40
N GLN A 162 9.50 4.08 10.30
CA GLN A 162 8.14 3.96 9.81
C GLN A 162 8.06 3.81 8.28
N PHE A 163 8.91 4.49 7.50
CA PHE A 163 8.71 4.58 6.04
C PHE A 163 9.84 4.05 5.17
N LEU A 164 11.10 4.04 5.60
CA LEU A 164 12.22 3.64 4.74
C LEU A 164 12.07 2.17 4.29
N GLY A 165 12.14 1.92 2.98
CA GLY A 165 11.93 0.60 2.38
C GLY A 165 10.48 0.10 2.41
N LYS A 166 9.52 0.97 2.74
CA LYS A 166 8.09 0.65 2.82
C LYS A 166 7.28 1.46 1.82
N ASP A 167 6.04 1.02 1.59
CA ASP A 167 5.11 1.65 0.66
C ASP A 167 4.18 2.64 1.40
N ILE A 168 4.05 3.86 0.89
CA ILE A 168 3.12 4.87 1.38
C ILE A 168 1.87 4.89 0.51
N LYS A 169 0.71 4.58 1.11
CA LYS A 169 -0.62 4.72 0.48
C LYS A 169 -1.24 6.08 0.76
N PHE A 170 -1.66 6.76 -0.32
CA PHE A 170 -2.36 8.05 -0.27
C PHE A 170 -3.88 7.87 -0.32
N ASP A 171 -4.60 8.83 0.27
CA ASP A 171 -6.05 8.80 0.39
C ASP A 171 -6.77 9.21 -0.91
N SER A 172 -6.12 10.00 -1.77
CA SER A 172 -6.66 10.51 -3.03
C SER A 172 -5.59 10.51 -4.13
N TYR A 173 -5.95 11.01 -5.32
CA TYR A 173 -5.02 11.23 -6.43
C TYR A 173 -3.83 12.06 -5.96
N LEU A 174 -2.65 11.74 -6.49
CA LEU A 174 -1.43 12.43 -6.12
C LEU A 174 -1.08 13.48 -7.19
N ASP A 175 -1.36 14.74 -6.88
CA ASP A 175 -0.92 15.88 -7.68
C ASP A 175 0.50 16.34 -7.27
N THR A 176 1.40 16.50 -8.24
CA THR A 176 2.81 16.83 -8.03
C THR A 176 3.30 17.86 -9.03
N HIS A 177 4.38 18.55 -8.68
CA HIS A 177 4.99 19.59 -9.50
C HIS A 177 6.13 19.04 -10.34
N LEU A 178 6.35 19.62 -11.52
CA LEU A 178 7.46 19.25 -12.40
C LEU A 178 8.83 19.78 -11.89
N THR A 179 8.82 20.69 -10.91
CA THR A 179 10.01 21.32 -10.32
C THR A 179 9.89 21.43 -8.80
N GLU A 180 11.03 21.57 -8.13
CA GLU A 180 11.14 21.79 -6.69
C GLU A 180 10.31 23.00 -6.24
N GLN A 181 9.57 22.83 -5.14
CA GLN A 181 8.72 23.87 -4.57
C GLN A 181 9.36 24.56 -3.37
N ASN A 182 8.97 25.81 -3.13
CA ASN A 182 9.36 26.52 -1.91
C ASN A 182 8.76 25.84 -0.67
N VAL A 183 9.53 25.80 0.41
CA VAL A 183 9.13 25.15 1.66
C VAL A 183 8.40 26.13 2.60
N SER A 184 7.19 25.76 3.02
CA SER A 184 6.40 26.48 4.01
C SER A 184 6.85 26.16 5.45
N SER A 185 6.13 26.64 6.48
CA SER A 185 6.47 26.29 7.87
C SER A 185 6.05 24.86 8.23
N LYS A 186 4.90 24.40 7.69
CA LYS A 186 4.29 23.10 7.99
C LYS A 186 4.71 22.00 7.02
N GLU A 187 4.89 22.33 5.74
CA GLU A 187 5.19 21.32 4.71
C GLU A 187 6.68 21.00 4.64
N ARG A 188 7.15 20.19 5.60
CA ARG A 188 8.57 19.92 5.87
C ARG A 188 9.03 18.54 5.41
N VAL A 189 8.14 17.77 4.78
CA VAL A 189 8.48 16.56 4.02
C VAL A 189 8.46 16.91 2.54
N ILE A 190 9.57 16.70 1.84
CA ILE A 190 9.71 16.94 0.41
C ILE A 190 9.71 15.56 -0.27
N LEU A 191 8.62 15.23 -0.95
CA LEU A 191 8.57 14.06 -1.82
C LEU A 191 9.28 14.38 -3.14
N LYS A 192 10.27 13.58 -3.49
CA LYS A 192 10.93 13.54 -4.80
C LYS A 192 10.61 12.19 -5.43
N ILE A 193 9.71 12.20 -6.41
CA ILE A 193 9.01 10.99 -6.87
C ILE A 193 9.46 10.65 -8.28
N THR A 194 10.01 9.45 -8.47
CA THR A 194 10.25 8.88 -9.80
C THR A 194 8.95 8.27 -10.32
N VAL A 195 8.38 8.88 -11.36
CA VAL A 195 7.21 8.39 -12.07
C VAL A 195 7.65 7.75 -13.38
N PRO A 196 7.56 6.41 -13.52
CA PRO A 196 7.88 5.75 -14.78
C PRO A 196 6.81 6.05 -15.84
N SER A 197 7.19 6.14 -17.10
CA SER A 197 6.25 6.25 -18.23
C SER A 197 5.31 5.03 -18.34
N GLY A 198 5.84 3.84 -18.06
CA GLY A 198 5.21 2.56 -18.38
C GLY A 198 5.37 2.15 -19.85
N LYS A 199 6.15 2.89 -20.66
CA LYS A 199 6.41 2.55 -22.08
C LYS A 199 7.01 1.15 -22.21
N GLY A 200 6.43 0.32 -23.09
CA GLY A 200 6.82 -1.09 -23.24
C GLY A 200 6.24 -2.02 -22.15
N SER A 201 5.30 -1.53 -21.34
CA SER A 201 4.56 -2.29 -20.33
C SER A 201 3.14 -1.74 -20.19
N THR A 202 2.44 -2.01 -19.08
CA THR A 202 1.18 -1.31 -18.76
C THR A 202 1.48 0.18 -18.56
N PRO A 203 0.86 1.09 -19.34
CA PRO A 203 1.10 2.52 -19.21
C PRO A 203 0.82 3.00 -17.78
N THR A 204 1.66 3.92 -17.29
CA THR A 204 1.40 4.57 -16.01
C THR A 204 0.20 5.49 -16.17
N LYS A 205 -0.82 5.32 -15.32
CA LYS A 205 -1.99 6.21 -15.27
C LYS A 205 -1.64 7.52 -14.56
N ALA A 206 -0.82 8.32 -15.22
CA ALA A 206 -0.43 9.66 -14.78
C ALA A 206 -0.42 10.59 -16.00
N GLY A 207 -0.89 11.82 -15.82
CA GLY A 207 -1.04 12.77 -16.89
C GLY A 207 -0.66 14.19 -16.49
N VAL A 208 -0.17 14.96 -17.45
CA VAL A 208 0.21 16.37 -17.25
C VAL A 208 -0.99 17.26 -17.53
N ILE A 209 -1.33 18.16 -16.60
CA ILE A 209 -2.43 19.11 -16.74
C ILE A 209 -1.98 20.53 -16.39
N LEU A 210 -2.47 21.51 -17.15
CA LEU A 210 -2.36 22.92 -16.80
C LEU A 210 -3.41 23.29 -15.74
N ASN A 211 -2.95 23.67 -14.55
CA ASN A 211 -3.77 24.10 -13.42
C ASN A 211 -3.15 25.36 -12.79
N ASN A 212 -3.94 26.43 -12.58
CA ASN A 212 -3.46 27.69 -12.00
C ASN A 212 -2.17 28.23 -12.64
N SER A 213 -2.13 28.24 -13.97
CA SER A 213 -0.97 28.65 -14.77
C SER A 213 0.32 27.84 -14.55
N GLU A 214 0.22 26.64 -13.97
CA GLU A 214 1.32 25.71 -13.79
C GLU A 214 0.98 24.35 -14.40
N TYR A 215 1.93 23.75 -15.12
CA TYR A 215 1.82 22.35 -15.53
C TYR A 215 2.19 21.44 -14.35
N LYS A 216 1.25 20.58 -13.95
CA LYS A 216 1.39 19.61 -12.87
C LYS A 216 1.18 18.20 -13.39
N LEU A 217 1.67 17.21 -12.66
CA LEU A 217 1.39 15.81 -12.93
C LEU A 217 0.34 15.30 -11.93
N LEU A 218 -0.76 14.73 -12.44
CA LEU A 218 -1.76 14.04 -11.65
C LEU A 218 -1.59 12.52 -11.80
N ILE A 219 -1.50 11.81 -10.68
CA ILE A 219 -1.28 10.36 -10.63
C ILE A 219 -2.52 9.68 -10.05
N ASP A 220 -2.94 8.59 -10.69
CA ASP A 220 -4.11 7.78 -10.31
C ASP A 220 -4.01 7.15 -8.90
N ASN A 221 -5.16 6.79 -8.32
CA ASN A 221 -5.28 6.14 -7.03
C ASN A 221 -4.65 4.72 -6.99
N GLY A 222 -4.50 4.05 -8.14
CA GLY A 222 -3.94 2.70 -8.28
C GLY A 222 -2.43 2.57 -8.05
N TYR A 223 -1.84 3.46 -7.28
CA TYR A 223 -0.41 3.48 -6.97
C TYR A 223 -0.13 3.77 -5.49
N VAL A 224 1.05 3.33 -5.05
CA VAL A 224 1.70 3.67 -3.79
C VAL A 224 3.09 4.24 -4.08
N LEU A 225 3.69 4.93 -3.11
CA LEU A 225 5.09 5.36 -3.20
C LEU A 225 5.97 4.41 -2.40
N HIS A 226 6.87 3.71 -3.07
CA HIS A 226 7.93 2.96 -2.40
C HIS A 226 9.04 3.91 -1.99
N VAL A 227 9.40 3.94 -0.71
CA VAL A 227 10.41 4.88 -0.19
C VAL A 227 11.81 4.30 -0.33
N ASP A 228 12.55 4.82 -1.31
CA ASP A 228 13.91 4.39 -1.64
C ASP A 228 14.94 4.98 -0.68
N ASN A 229 14.79 6.27 -0.32
CA ASN A 229 15.72 6.98 0.55
C ASN A 229 15.04 8.09 1.36
N VAL A 230 15.58 8.35 2.55
CA VAL A 230 15.19 9.47 3.40
C VAL A 230 16.44 10.21 3.87
N SER A 231 16.56 11.47 3.48
CA SER A 231 17.69 12.34 3.82
C SER A 231 17.25 13.68 4.38
N LYS A 232 18.12 14.32 5.17
CA LYS A 232 17.89 15.69 5.64
C LYS A 232 18.47 16.67 4.63
N VAL A 233 17.70 17.68 4.24
CA VAL A 233 18.13 18.76 3.32
C VAL A 233 17.82 20.12 3.92
N VAL A 234 18.49 21.18 3.47
CA VAL A 234 18.22 22.56 3.91
C VAL A 234 17.70 23.37 2.73
N LYS A 235 16.51 23.96 2.87
CA LYS A 235 15.91 24.85 1.87
C LYS A 235 15.65 26.20 2.51
N LYS A 236 16.36 27.25 2.05
CA LYS A 236 16.25 28.63 2.56
C LYS A 236 16.31 28.71 4.10
N GLY A 237 17.30 28.03 4.71
CA GLY A 237 17.51 28.03 6.16
C GLY A 237 16.56 27.12 6.98
N LYS A 238 15.66 26.37 6.32
CA LYS A 238 14.78 25.39 6.96
C LYS A 238 15.21 23.97 6.64
N GLU A 239 15.42 23.15 7.66
CA GLU A 239 15.73 21.73 7.48
C GLU A 239 14.48 20.92 7.09
N CYS A 240 14.56 20.03 6.12
CA CYS A 240 13.43 19.22 5.67
C CYS A 240 13.85 17.76 5.60
N LEU A 241 12.88 16.84 5.66
CA LEU A 241 13.12 15.47 5.23
C LEU A 241 12.78 15.35 3.75
N GLN A 242 13.78 15.05 2.93
CA GLN A 242 13.58 14.66 1.54
C GLN A 242 13.37 13.15 1.47
N VAL A 243 12.26 12.76 0.87
CA VAL A 243 11.88 11.37 0.63
C VAL A 243 12.02 11.12 -0.86
N GLU A 244 13.00 10.32 -1.25
CA GLU A 244 13.13 9.85 -2.62
C GLU A 244 12.32 8.57 -2.72
N ALA A 245 11.37 8.54 -3.65
CA ALA A 245 10.42 7.44 -3.76
C ALA A 245 10.11 7.11 -5.22
N SER A 246 9.76 5.86 -5.46
CA SER A 246 9.39 5.34 -6.77
C SER A 246 7.93 4.90 -6.79
N LEU A 247 7.24 5.19 -7.89
CA LEU A 247 5.84 4.82 -8.03
C LEU A 247 5.70 3.29 -8.22
N LYS A 248 4.87 2.65 -7.40
CA LYS A 248 4.59 1.21 -7.48
C LYS A 248 3.09 0.98 -7.66
N LYS A 249 2.72 0.16 -8.65
CA LYS A 249 1.31 -0.14 -8.94
C LYS A 249 0.73 -0.99 -7.79
N SER A 250 -0.44 -0.58 -7.31
CA SER A 250 -1.29 -1.34 -6.39
C SER A 250 -2.73 -0.93 -6.65
N LEU A 251 -3.53 -1.81 -7.27
CA LEU A 251 -4.90 -1.48 -7.65
C LEU A 251 -5.72 -1.12 -6.42
N ASP A 252 -6.46 -0.02 -6.50
CA ASP A 252 -7.33 0.45 -5.43
C ASP A 252 -8.61 0.99 -6.05
N PHE A 253 -9.71 0.26 -5.87
CA PHE A 253 -11.01 0.61 -6.42
C PHE A 253 -11.80 1.57 -5.52
N LYS A 254 -11.23 1.98 -4.37
CA LYS A 254 -11.91 2.82 -3.36
C LYS A 254 -13.26 2.21 -2.98
N ASN A 255 -14.33 3.00 -2.96
CA ASN A 255 -15.68 2.55 -2.70
C ASN A 255 -16.33 1.81 -3.90
N ASP A 256 -15.60 1.69 -5.02
CA ASP A 256 -15.98 0.97 -6.22
C ASP A 256 -17.38 1.37 -6.74
N SER A 257 -17.63 2.68 -6.80
CA SER A 257 -18.87 3.25 -7.33
C SER A 257 -19.09 2.92 -8.81
N GLU A 258 -18.00 2.71 -9.56
CA GLU A 258 -18.00 2.35 -10.99
C GLU A 258 -18.11 0.83 -11.25
N GLY A 259 -18.06 -0.02 -10.22
CA GLY A 259 -18.09 -1.49 -10.38
C GLY A 259 -16.86 -2.11 -11.06
N LYS A 260 -15.74 -1.38 -11.12
CA LYS A 260 -14.47 -1.85 -11.71
C LYS A 260 -13.81 -2.93 -10.85
N GLY A 261 -13.98 -2.88 -9.53
CA GLY A 261 -13.47 -3.89 -8.60
C GLY A 261 -14.14 -5.24 -8.78
N ASP A 262 -15.48 -5.27 -8.82
CA ASP A 262 -16.24 -6.49 -9.12
C ASP A 262 -15.88 -7.07 -10.51
N SER A 263 -15.74 -6.19 -11.51
CA SER A 263 -15.33 -6.59 -12.86
C SER A 263 -13.93 -7.21 -12.87
N TRP A 264 -12.98 -6.64 -12.11
CA TRP A 264 -11.65 -7.21 -11.94
C TRP A 264 -11.70 -8.58 -11.24
N GLY A 265 -12.49 -8.72 -10.17
CA GLY A 265 -12.63 -9.97 -9.43
C GLY A 265 -13.18 -11.09 -10.33
N LYS A 266 -14.30 -10.83 -11.02
CA LYS A 266 -14.91 -11.77 -11.98
C LYS A 266 -13.94 -12.17 -13.09
N LYS A 267 -13.20 -11.20 -13.66
CA LYS A 267 -12.23 -11.48 -14.72
C LYS A 267 -11.12 -12.41 -14.25
N ASN A 268 -10.55 -12.18 -13.07
CA ASN A 268 -9.37 -12.92 -12.60
C ASN A 268 -9.70 -14.26 -11.92
N TYR A 269 -10.95 -14.45 -11.45
CA TYR A 269 -11.34 -15.64 -10.68
C TYR A 269 -12.45 -16.49 -11.30
N LYS A 270 -12.85 -16.19 -12.55
CA LYS A 270 -13.78 -17.05 -13.29
C LYS A 270 -13.25 -18.49 -13.43
N GLU A 271 -12.07 -18.63 -14.01
CA GLU A 271 -11.44 -19.95 -14.23
C GLU A 271 -11.13 -20.66 -12.90
N TRP A 272 -10.69 -19.90 -11.89
CA TRP A 272 -10.50 -20.43 -10.54
C TRP A 272 -11.79 -21.05 -9.99
N SER A 273 -12.91 -20.32 -10.06
CA SER A 273 -14.20 -20.82 -9.60
C SER A 273 -14.58 -22.09 -10.35
N GLU A 274 -14.43 -22.14 -11.68
CA GLU A 274 -14.73 -23.31 -12.51
C GLU A 274 -13.82 -24.52 -12.19
N SER A 275 -12.60 -24.28 -11.69
CA SER A 275 -11.62 -25.32 -11.33
C SER A 275 -11.79 -25.94 -9.94
N LEU A 276 -12.74 -25.45 -9.13
CA LEU A 276 -12.99 -25.98 -7.79
C LEU A 276 -13.57 -27.41 -7.86
N THR A 277 -13.06 -28.30 -7.01
CA THR A 277 -13.68 -29.63 -6.85
C THR A 277 -15.04 -29.49 -6.16
N ALA A 278 -15.87 -30.53 -6.22
CA ALA A 278 -17.18 -30.54 -5.56
C ALA A 278 -17.05 -30.27 -4.04
N ASP A 279 -16.09 -30.93 -3.38
CA ASP A 279 -15.82 -30.75 -1.94
C ASP A 279 -15.34 -29.31 -1.63
N GLN A 280 -14.41 -28.77 -2.43
CA GLN A 280 -13.91 -27.40 -2.25
C GLN A 280 -15.01 -26.35 -2.44
N ARG A 281 -15.81 -26.48 -3.51
CA ARG A 281 -16.95 -25.58 -3.75
C ARG A 281 -17.97 -25.66 -2.62
N LYS A 282 -18.32 -26.88 -2.19
CA LYS A 282 -19.28 -27.11 -1.12
C LYS A 282 -18.81 -26.46 0.19
N ASP A 283 -17.56 -26.66 0.58
CA ASP A 283 -17.04 -26.17 1.86
C ASP A 283 -16.78 -24.66 1.84
N LEU A 284 -16.40 -24.08 0.69
CA LEU A 284 -16.39 -22.62 0.50
C LEU A 284 -17.80 -22.01 0.60
N ASN A 285 -18.80 -22.63 -0.04
CA ASN A 285 -20.19 -22.16 0.05
C ASN A 285 -20.74 -22.27 1.48
N ASP A 286 -20.44 -23.36 2.20
CA ASP A 286 -20.80 -23.51 3.61
C ASP A 286 -20.13 -22.43 4.46
N TYR A 287 -18.83 -22.19 4.24
CA TYR A 287 -18.08 -21.12 4.92
C TYR A 287 -18.74 -19.75 4.73
N GLY A 288 -19.01 -19.34 3.48
CA GLY A 288 -19.63 -18.05 3.17
C GLY A 288 -21.03 -17.89 3.76
N ALA A 289 -21.82 -18.97 3.78
CA ALA A 289 -23.20 -18.91 4.26
C ALA A 289 -23.30 -18.82 5.79
N ARG A 290 -22.61 -19.71 6.53
CA ARG A 290 -22.73 -19.80 8.00
C ARG A 290 -21.54 -20.45 8.71
N GLY A 291 -20.78 -21.30 8.02
CA GLY A 291 -19.70 -22.09 8.59
C GLY A 291 -18.51 -21.26 9.06
N TYR A 292 -18.36 -20.01 8.60
CA TYR A 292 -17.25 -19.15 8.99
C TYR A 292 -17.11 -18.96 10.50
N SER A 293 -18.21 -18.93 11.25
CA SER A 293 -18.17 -18.63 12.69
C SER A 293 -17.50 -19.77 13.46
N GLU A 294 -17.91 -21.00 13.20
CA GLU A 294 -17.36 -22.21 13.82
C GLU A 294 -15.91 -22.44 13.38
N ILE A 295 -15.64 -22.36 12.08
CA ILE A 295 -14.30 -22.58 11.51
C ILE A 295 -13.30 -21.56 12.06
N ASN A 296 -13.65 -20.27 12.05
CA ASN A 296 -12.73 -19.25 12.56
C ASN A 296 -12.57 -19.31 14.07
N LYS A 297 -13.60 -19.70 14.82
CA LYS A 297 -13.46 -19.95 16.26
C LYS A 297 -12.47 -21.08 16.52
N TYR A 298 -12.64 -22.22 15.85
CA TYR A 298 -11.74 -23.37 15.94
C TYR A 298 -10.28 -22.96 15.65
N LEU A 299 -10.04 -22.22 14.57
CA LEU A 299 -8.70 -21.75 14.21
C LEU A 299 -8.11 -20.75 15.22
N ARG A 300 -8.92 -19.81 15.74
CA ARG A 300 -8.46 -18.78 16.69
C ARG A 300 -8.14 -19.35 18.07
N GLU A 301 -8.90 -20.35 18.49
CA GLU A 301 -8.75 -21.06 19.77
C GLU A 301 -7.75 -22.22 19.67
N GLU A 302 -7.10 -22.43 18.51
CA GLU A 302 -6.16 -23.53 18.26
C GLU A 302 -6.78 -24.90 18.56
N GLY A 303 -8.03 -25.10 18.15
CA GLY A 303 -8.73 -26.36 18.33
C GLY A 303 -8.03 -27.52 17.64
N THR A 304 -8.20 -28.72 18.19
CA THR A 304 -7.63 -29.98 17.68
C THR A 304 -8.64 -31.11 17.75
N GLY A 305 -8.54 -32.09 16.84
CA GLY A 305 -9.26 -33.37 16.95
C GLY A 305 -10.68 -33.35 16.37
N ASN A 306 -11.08 -32.26 15.72
CA ASN A 306 -12.31 -32.22 14.93
C ASN A 306 -12.01 -32.52 13.46
N ILE A 307 -12.04 -33.80 13.10
CA ILE A 307 -11.70 -34.30 11.76
C ILE A 307 -12.56 -33.66 10.66
N GLU A 308 -13.84 -33.38 10.93
CA GLU A 308 -14.72 -32.75 9.95
C GLU A 308 -14.31 -31.31 9.67
N LEU A 309 -14.07 -30.51 10.72
CA LEU A 309 -13.61 -29.13 10.57
C LEU A 309 -12.22 -29.08 9.92
N GLU A 310 -11.30 -29.97 10.31
CA GLU A 310 -9.97 -30.07 9.72
C GLU A 310 -10.04 -30.39 8.22
N LYS A 311 -10.93 -31.30 7.80
CA LYS A 311 -11.18 -31.59 6.38
C LYS A 311 -11.70 -30.35 5.63
N LYS A 312 -12.71 -29.66 6.19
CA LYS A 312 -13.27 -28.43 5.58
C LYS A 312 -12.19 -27.34 5.46
N ILE A 313 -11.38 -27.18 6.51
CA ILE A 313 -10.27 -26.22 6.54
C ILE A 313 -9.27 -26.53 5.43
N ASN A 314 -8.86 -27.79 5.27
CA ASN A 314 -7.92 -28.18 4.22
C ASN A 314 -8.50 -27.90 2.82
N ASN A 315 -9.76 -28.27 2.58
CA ASN A 315 -10.44 -27.99 1.31
C ASN A 315 -10.48 -26.49 0.98
N ILE A 316 -10.81 -25.65 1.96
CA ILE A 316 -10.87 -24.19 1.78
C ILE A 316 -9.46 -23.63 1.51
N SER A 317 -8.45 -23.96 2.34
CA SER A 317 -7.09 -23.47 2.15
C SER A 317 -6.49 -23.89 0.81
N GLU A 318 -6.67 -25.16 0.40
CA GLU A 318 -6.21 -25.62 -0.93
C GLU A 318 -6.88 -24.83 -2.05
N ALA A 319 -8.19 -24.58 -1.94
CA ALA A 319 -8.91 -23.77 -2.93
C ALA A 319 -8.39 -22.34 -3.01
N LEU A 320 -8.10 -21.69 -1.87
CA LEU A 320 -7.56 -20.32 -1.81
C LEU A 320 -6.11 -20.22 -2.32
N GLN A 321 -5.38 -21.33 -2.35
CA GLN A 321 -3.99 -21.38 -2.84
C GLN A 321 -3.88 -21.71 -4.34
N LYS A 322 -4.95 -22.25 -4.97
CA LYS A 322 -4.96 -22.63 -6.40
C LYS A 322 -4.64 -21.49 -7.36
N ASN A 323 -5.16 -20.30 -7.08
CA ASN A 323 -4.94 -19.12 -7.92
C ASN A 323 -4.58 -17.92 -7.02
N PRO A 324 -3.29 -17.74 -6.69
CA PRO A 324 -2.84 -16.65 -5.85
C PRO A 324 -3.23 -15.28 -6.44
N ILE A 325 -3.27 -14.26 -5.58
CA ILE A 325 -3.59 -12.88 -6.00
C ILE A 325 -2.69 -12.45 -7.18
N PRO A 326 -3.25 -12.09 -8.36
CA PRO A 326 -2.47 -12.02 -9.60
C PRO A 326 -1.62 -10.74 -9.74
N GLU A 327 -1.96 -9.69 -9.00
CA GLU A 327 -1.24 -8.41 -8.98
C GLU A 327 -1.42 -7.72 -7.61
N ASN A 328 -0.62 -6.70 -7.30
CA ASN A 328 -0.79 -5.95 -6.06
C ASN A 328 -2.16 -5.26 -6.04
N ILE A 329 -2.91 -5.47 -4.96
CA ILE A 329 -4.23 -4.85 -4.75
C ILE A 329 -4.32 -4.25 -3.35
N THR A 330 -5.27 -3.34 -3.19
CA THR A 330 -5.75 -2.82 -1.91
C THR A 330 -7.11 -3.44 -1.62
N VAL A 331 -7.25 -4.03 -0.44
CA VAL A 331 -8.53 -4.52 0.09
C VAL A 331 -8.87 -3.82 1.40
N TYR A 332 -10.14 -3.90 1.77
CA TYR A 332 -10.70 -3.19 2.90
C TYR A 332 -11.39 -4.14 3.88
N ARG A 333 -11.28 -3.82 5.16
CA ARG A 333 -12.05 -4.49 6.21
C ARG A 333 -12.46 -3.47 7.26
N TYR A 334 -13.76 -3.35 7.47
CA TYR A 334 -14.29 -2.63 8.62
C TYR A 334 -14.19 -3.55 9.85
N CYS A 335 -13.41 -3.17 10.86
CA CYS A 335 -13.08 -4.00 12.01
C CYS A 335 -13.91 -3.63 13.25
N GLY A 336 -14.36 -4.65 13.98
CA GLY A 336 -14.90 -4.44 15.32
C GLY A 336 -13.80 -4.05 16.31
N MET A 337 -14.16 -3.35 17.40
CA MET A 337 -13.21 -2.94 18.45
C MET A 337 -12.44 -4.14 19.03
N LYS A 338 -13.13 -5.27 19.25
CA LYS A 338 -12.53 -6.53 19.75
C LYS A 338 -11.47 -7.13 18.82
N GLU A 339 -11.53 -6.86 17.52
CA GLU A 339 -10.48 -7.33 16.58
C GLU A 339 -9.12 -6.70 16.89
N PHE A 340 -9.10 -5.55 17.56
CA PHE A 340 -7.92 -4.84 18.05
C PHE A 340 -7.80 -4.87 19.58
N GLY A 341 -8.46 -5.82 20.26
CA GLY A 341 -8.32 -6.01 21.70
C GLY A 341 -8.98 -4.93 22.57
N TYR A 342 -9.87 -4.11 22.00
CA TYR A 342 -10.70 -3.16 22.74
C TYR A 342 -12.09 -3.75 23.01
N GLU A 343 -12.78 -3.29 24.05
CA GLU A 343 -14.17 -3.67 24.29
C GLU A 343 -15.12 -3.00 23.29
N ILE A 344 -16.29 -3.60 23.06
CA ILE A 344 -17.28 -3.08 22.09
C ILE A 344 -17.78 -1.69 22.49
N SER A 345 -17.92 -1.45 23.80
CA SER A 345 -18.36 -0.20 24.39
C SER A 345 -17.28 0.89 24.41
N ASP A 346 -16.02 0.54 24.14
CA ASP A 346 -14.93 1.50 24.27
C ASP A 346 -15.08 2.66 23.27
N PRO A 347 -14.66 3.88 23.68
CA PRO A 347 -14.47 4.96 22.73
C PRO A 347 -13.38 4.58 21.73
N LEU A 348 -13.38 5.24 20.56
CA LEU A 348 -12.28 5.10 19.63
C LEU A 348 -11.00 5.67 20.31
N PRO A 349 -9.89 4.92 20.38
CA PRO A 349 -8.64 5.44 20.94
C PRO A 349 -8.12 6.61 20.10
N SER A 350 -7.29 7.45 20.72
CA SER A 350 -6.56 8.48 19.98
C SER A 350 -5.57 7.83 19.01
N VAL A 351 -5.20 8.51 17.92
CA VAL A 351 -4.15 8.02 17.00
C VAL A 351 -2.86 7.72 17.75
N LYS A 352 -2.46 8.59 18.69
CA LYS A 352 -1.26 8.41 19.49
C LYS A 352 -1.28 7.13 20.32
N ASP A 353 -2.39 6.85 21.00
CA ASP A 353 -2.52 5.65 21.83
C ASP A 353 -2.58 4.38 20.98
N PHE A 354 -3.28 4.45 19.84
CA PHE A 354 -3.35 3.35 18.90
C PHE A 354 -1.97 3.05 18.28
N GLU A 355 -1.23 4.08 17.85
CA GLU A 355 0.12 3.93 17.30
C GLU A 355 1.09 3.32 18.31
N LYS A 356 1.02 3.74 19.59
CA LYS A 356 1.85 3.17 20.65
C LYS A 356 1.68 1.65 20.78
N GLN A 357 0.46 1.14 20.52
CA GLN A 357 0.15 -0.27 20.64
C GLN A 357 0.40 -1.06 19.34
N PHE A 358 0.15 -0.45 18.18
CA PHE A 358 0.03 -1.18 16.91
C PHE A 358 0.98 -0.75 15.81
N LEU A 359 1.51 0.48 15.81
CA LEU A 359 2.36 0.94 14.72
C LEU A 359 3.64 0.10 14.64
N ASN A 360 4.03 -0.29 13.42
CA ASN A 360 5.18 -1.16 13.14
C ASN A 360 5.10 -2.54 13.82
N THR A 361 3.92 -2.99 14.26
CA THR A 361 3.70 -4.35 14.77
C THR A 361 3.11 -5.26 13.70
N ILE A 362 3.35 -6.56 13.84
CA ILE A 362 2.72 -7.59 13.04
C ILE A 362 1.47 -8.07 13.79
N LYS A 363 0.32 -8.01 13.12
CA LYS A 363 -0.92 -8.59 13.61
C LYS A 363 -1.24 -9.87 12.84
N GLU A 364 -1.65 -10.90 13.57
CA GLU A 364 -2.03 -12.20 13.04
C GLU A 364 -3.55 -12.39 13.09
N GLU A 365 -4.10 -13.04 12.07
CA GLU A 365 -5.44 -13.63 12.04
C GLU A 365 -5.28 -15.13 11.80
N LYS A 366 -5.50 -15.92 12.85
CA LYS A 366 -5.40 -17.38 12.80
C LYS A 366 -6.51 -18.01 11.95
N GLY A 367 -7.70 -17.39 11.95
CA GLY A 367 -8.79 -17.74 11.05
C GLY A 367 -8.55 -17.25 9.62
N TYR A 368 -9.54 -17.42 8.76
CA TYR A 368 -9.57 -16.77 7.45
C TYR A 368 -9.96 -15.30 7.60
N MET A 369 -9.36 -14.44 6.78
CA MET A 369 -9.66 -13.00 6.81
C MET A 369 -10.51 -12.59 5.62
N SER A 370 -11.78 -12.31 5.90
CA SER A 370 -12.69 -11.71 4.93
C SER A 370 -12.35 -10.23 4.71
N THR A 371 -12.18 -9.82 3.46
CA THR A 371 -11.89 -8.45 3.04
C THR A 371 -12.70 -8.11 1.78
N SER A 372 -12.80 -6.84 1.41
CA SER A 372 -13.52 -6.40 0.20
C SER A 372 -12.62 -5.60 -0.73
N LEU A 373 -12.83 -5.71 -2.04
CA LEU A 373 -12.24 -4.78 -3.02
C LEU A 373 -12.81 -3.36 -2.91
N SER A 374 -13.91 -3.18 -2.17
CA SER A 374 -14.58 -1.90 -1.97
C SER A 374 -14.49 -1.42 -0.52
N SER A 375 -14.25 -0.12 -0.33
CA SER A 375 -14.35 0.58 0.94
C SER A 375 -15.75 1.12 1.25
N ASP A 376 -16.77 0.78 0.44
CA ASP A 376 -18.15 1.18 0.67
C ASP A 376 -18.64 0.78 2.07
N ALA A 377 -19.30 1.72 2.76
CA ALA A 377 -19.67 1.58 4.15
C ALA A 377 -21.07 0.97 4.38
N THR A 378 -21.78 0.50 3.34
CA THR A 378 -23.21 0.15 3.45
C THR A 378 -23.48 -0.91 4.51
N SER A 379 -22.68 -1.97 4.55
CA SER A 379 -22.89 -3.10 5.46
C SER A 379 -22.25 -2.93 6.84
N PHE A 380 -21.25 -2.06 6.97
CA PHE A 380 -20.38 -2.00 8.17
C PHE A 380 -20.03 -0.60 8.65
N GLY A 381 -20.78 0.42 8.22
CA GLY A 381 -20.51 1.84 8.50
C GLY A 381 -20.50 2.22 9.99
N ALA A 382 -21.04 1.40 10.90
CA ALA A 382 -20.95 1.64 12.35
C ALA A 382 -19.56 1.32 12.94
N ARG A 383 -18.75 0.49 12.27
CA ARG A 383 -17.43 0.09 12.75
C ARG A 383 -16.45 1.26 12.69
N LYS A 384 -15.65 1.43 13.74
CA LYS A 384 -14.81 2.63 13.97
C LYS A 384 -13.39 2.50 13.43
N ILE A 385 -12.94 1.29 13.12
CA ILE A 385 -11.60 1.01 12.60
C ILE A 385 -11.75 0.41 11.19
N ILE A 386 -11.02 0.97 10.23
CA ILE A 386 -11.00 0.52 8.84
C ILE A 386 -9.58 0.07 8.53
N LEU A 387 -9.38 -1.22 8.28
CA LEU A 387 -8.15 -1.76 7.74
C LEU A 387 -8.13 -1.52 6.23
N ARG A 388 -7.12 -0.80 5.74
CA ARG A 388 -6.78 -0.68 4.31
C ARG A 388 -5.50 -1.49 4.08
N LEU A 389 -5.67 -2.70 3.57
CA LEU A 389 -4.62 -3.71 3.48
C LEU A 389 -4.05 -3.77 2.06
N GLN A 390 -2.75 -3.55 1.94
CA GLN A 390 -2.00 -3.87 0.72
C GLN A 390 -1.78 -5.38 0.68
N VAL A 391 -2.25 -6.03 -0.37
CA VAL A 391 -2.11 -7.47 -0.61
C VAL A 391 -1.18 -7.64 -1.81
N PRO A 392 0.08 -8.04 -1.59
CA PRO A 392 1.04 -8.23 -2.67
C PRO A 392 0.61 -9.34 -3.64
N LYS A 393 1.06 -9.23 -4.89
CA LYS A 393 0.99 -10.32 -5.88
C LYS A 393 1.54 -11.61 -5.29
N GLY A 394 0.88 -12.73 -5.56
CA GLY A 394 1.25 -14.06 -5.09
C GLY A 394 0.71 -14.41 -3.70
N SER A 395 0.02 -13.49 -3.02
CA SER A 395 -0.64 -13.79 -1.74
C SER A 395 -1.69 -14.90 -1.88
N SER A 396 -1.84 -15.72 -0.84
CA SER A 396 -2.86 -16.77 -0.78
C SER A 396 -4.24 -16.19 -0.45
N GLY A 397 -5.17 -16.29 -1.39
CA GLY A 397 -6.52 -15.78 -1.26
C GLY A 397 -7.25 -15.79 -2.61
N ALA A 398 -8.55 -15.59 -2.59
CA ALA A 398 -9.35 -15.59 -3.81
C ALA A 398 -10.53 -14.61 -3.76
N TYR A 399 -10.98 -14.15 -4.92
CA TYR A 399 -12.25 -13.43 -5.05
C TYR A 399 -13.43 -14.41 -4.99
N VAL A 400 -14.14 -14.43 -3.86
CA VAL A 400 -15.17 -15.45 -3.54
C VAL A 400 -16.59 -14.97 -3.81
N ALA A 401 -16.79 -13.68 -4.11
CA ALA A 401 -18.12 -13.09 -4.29
C ALA A 401 -18.93 -13.65 -5.48
N GLY A 402 -18.31 -14.44 -6.35
CA GLY A 402 -18.99 -15.18 -7.42
C GLY A 402 -19.54 -16.56 -7.03
N LEU A 403 -19.39 -16.99 -5.77
CA LEU A 403 -19.86 -18.28 -5.26
C LEU A 403 -21.19 -18.13 -4.49
N ASP A 404 -22.02 -19.16 -4.51
CA ASP A 404 -23.40 -19.12 -3.96
C ASP A 404 -23.46 -18.81 -2.45
N GLY A 405 -22.44 -19.21 -1.70
CA GLY A 405 -22.36 -18.92 -0.26
C GLY A 405 -22.06 -17.46 0.07
N PHE A 406 -21.70 -16.65 -0.92
CA PHE A 406 -21.21 -15.29 -0.72
C PHE A 406 -22.13 -14.27 -1.40
N LYS A 407 -22.15 -13.04 -0.89
CA LYS A 407 -22.97 -11.98 -1.49
C LYS A 407 -22.16 -11.24 -2.55
N PRO A 408 -22.60 -11.20 -3.83
CA PRO A 408 -21.89 -10.47 -4.88
C PRO A 408 -21.63 -9.00 -4.55
N ALA A 409 -22.56 -8.35 -3.85
CA ALA A 409 -22.45 -6.95 -3.44
C ALA A 409 -21.27 -6.66 -2.49
N GLU A 410 -20.76 -7.68 -1.78
CA GLU A 410 -19.66 -7.52 -0.82
C GLU A 410 -18.28 -7.53 -1.48
N LYS A 411 -18.18 -7.95 -2.76
CA LYS A 411 -16.94 -7.91 -3.56
C LYS A 411 -15.75 -8.54 -2.80
N GLU A 412 -16.05 -9.64 -2.14
CA GLU A 412 -15.19 -10.25 -1.13
C GLU A 412 -13.95 -10.92 -1.74
N VAL A 413 -12.80 -10.59 -1.16
CA VAL A 413 -11.54 -11.33 -1.28
C VAL A 413 -11.28 -12.01 0.06
N LEU A 414 -11.31 -13.34 0.06
CA LEU A 414 -11.05 -14.15 1.25
C LEU A 414 -9.56 -14.51 1.27
N LEU A 415 -8.84 -14.05 2.31
CA LEU A 415 -7.44 -14.40 2.52
C LEU A 415 -7.33 -15.69 3.33
N ASP A 416 -6.33 -16.50 2.98
CA ASP A 416 -6.06 -17.79 3.65
C ASP A 416 -5.76 -17.62 5.15
N LYS A 417 -5.95 -18.70 5.90
CA LYS A 417 -5.79 -18.71 7.35
C LYS A 417 -4.35 -18.48 7.81
N GLY A 418 -4.19 -17.93 9.01
CA GLY A 418 -2.87 -17.61 9.57
C GLY A 418 -2.20 -16.46 8.82
N SER A 419 -2.99 -15.52 8.32
CA SER A 419 -2.49 -14.32 7.65
C SER A 419 -1.85 -13.38 8.66
N LYS A 420 -0.76 -12.73 8.25
CA LYS A 420 0.01 -11.79 9.07
C LYS A 420 0.18 -10.50 8.30
N TYR A 421 0.01 -9.35 8.95
CA TYR A 421 0.21 -8.06 8.30
C TYR A 421 0.94 -7.08 9.22
N LEU A 422 1.83 -6.30 8.62
CA LEU A 422 2.54 -5.21 9.28
C LEU A 422 1.70 -3.93 9.22
N ILE A 423 1.47 -3.29 10.36
CA ILE A 423 0.76 -2.00 10.43
C ILE A 423 1.75 -0.87 10.13
N ASN A 424 1.51 -0.13 9.04
CA ASN A 424 2.45 0.85 8.47
C ASN A 424 2.19 2.28 8.96
N LYS A 425 0.91 2.68 9.04
CA LYS A 425 0.49 4.00 9.50
C LYS A 425 -0.96 4.02 9.92
N VAL A 426 -1.33 5.05 10.67
CA VAL A 426 -2.69 5.30 11.12
C VAL A 426 -3.07 6.74 10.81
N THR A 427 -4.26 6.93 10.25
CA THR A 427 -4.80 8.26 9.96
C THR A 427 -6.26 8.32 10.38
N GLU A 428 -6.80 9.53 10.52
CA GLU A 428 -8.20 9.72 10.85
C GLU A 428 -9.04 10.03 9.60
N VAL A 429 -10.32 9.68 9.67
CA VAL A 429 -11.36 10.19 8.78
C VAL A 429 -12.62 10.44 9.59
N VAL A 430 -13.34 11.51 9.27
CA VAL A 430 -14.67 11.76 9.81
C VAL A 430 -15.66 11.46 8.70
N VAL A 431 -16.56 10.50 8.95
CA VAL A 431 -17.60 10.10 8.00
C VAL A 431 -18.95 10.45 8.60
N LYS A 432 -19.65 11.43 8.02
CA LYS A 432 -20.94 11.96 8.52
C LYS A 432 -20.91 12.24 10.02
N GLY A 433 -19.86 12.93 10.48
CA GLY A 433 -19.66 13.28 11.89
C GLY A 433 -19.10 12.16 12.78
N THR A 434 -18.98 10.93 12.28
CA THR A 434 -18.38 9.82 13.03
C THR A 434 -16.89 9.71 12.72
N LYS A 435 -16.06 9.92 13.75
CA LYS A 435 -14.62 9.71 13.67
C LYS A 435 -14.28 8.22 13.53
N LYS A 436 -13.33 7.91 12.64
CA LYS A 436 -12.81 6.56 12.39
C LYS A 436 -11.29 6.60 12.24
N LEU A 437 -10.64 5.47 12.52
CA LEU A 437 -9.24 5.24 12.20
C LEU A 437 -9.14 4.45 10.89
N VAL A 438 -8.29 4.92 9.98
CA VAL A 438 -7.84 4.16 8.81
C VAL A 438 -6.44 3.63 9.13
N VAL A 439 -6.35 2.31 9.22
CA VAL A 439 -5.13 1.56 9.52
C VAL A 439 -4.60 1.02 8.20
N ASP A 440 -3.50 1.59 7.73
CA ASP A 440 -2.80 1.08 6.55
C ASP A 440 -1.85 -0.04 6.97
N ALA A 441 -1.95 -1.18 6.29
CA ALA A 441 -1.11 -2.33 6.56
C ALA A 441 -0.66 -3.02 5.28
N THR A 442 0.38 -3.83 5.37
CA THR A 442 0.85 -4.70 4.28
C THR A 442 0.81 -6.15 4.72
N LEU A 443 0.13 -6.99 3.95
CA LEU A 443 0.12 -8.44 4.16
C LEU A 443 1.53 -9.00 3.94
N GLN A 444 1.98 -9.84 4.87
CA GLN A 444 3.22 -10.60 4.72
C GLN A 444 2.93 -11.83 3.87
N THR A 445 3.55 -11.90 2.70
CA THR A 445 3.56 -13.12 1.90
C THR A 445 4.45 -14.16 2.57
N LYS A 446 4.01 -15.42 2.57
CA LYS A 446 4.78 -16.55 3.11
C LYS A 446 5.95 -16.91 2.22
#